data_AF-A0A9P7RY40-F1
#
_entry.id   AF-A0A9P7RY40-F1
#
_cell.length_a   1.000
_cell.length_b   1.000
_cell.length_c   1.000
_cell.angle_alpha   90.00
_cell.angle_beta   90.00
_cell.angle_gamma   90.00
#
_symmetry.space_group_name_H-M   'P 1'
#
loop_
_entity.id
_entity.type
_entity.pdbx_description
1 polymer ?
#
loop_
_entity_poly.entity_id
_entity_poly.type
_entity_poly.pdbx_seq_one_letter_code
_entity_poly.pdbx_strand_id
1 'polypeptide(L)'
;MLHPSIPLPNFHHGFSTNHALCQAYQWRLTHVKLQNSKKDLGVHKISKTGFPPIVSPPSPLLQEQMSSLSPSVELIQSVEEQEKGEDETCRLQLPPPPTHAFEAFYPKGSINPSAPIPGGFGFYLTGPNDFVSGQEVLMSYRVMFQNDWEWVKGGKLPGIFGGVGDLAYKCSGGRQENRCKCFDVRLMWRQNGTGELYTYLPPTENNKKQLLAVPPVSRANNDYGFSVGRGSFTFVKGTWVCIALRLKMNTVGEEDGELELWINGHSVISIQRLSFRDSEMATIKGMHFQTFFGGHTEDWASPKDQRAWFADITGVSILNTPSIHLTR
;
A
#
# COMPACT_ATOMS: atom_id res chain seq x y z
N MET A 1 -17.40 -8.69 11.90
CA MET A 1 -16.09 -8.01 11.77
C MET A 1 -15.85 -7.61 10.33
N LEU A 2 -15.23 -6.45 10.09
CA LEU A 2 -14.81 -6.01 8.76
C LEU A 2 -13.55 -6.77 8.34
N HIS A 3 -13.42 -7.10 7.06
CA HIS A 3 -12.26 -7.81 6.56
C HIS A 3 -11.03 -6.88 6.51
N PRO A 4 -9.81 -7.31 6.89
CA PRO A 4 -8.61 -6.46 6.90
C PRO A 4 -8.30 -5.74 5.57
N SER A 5 -8.63 -6.37 4.43
CA SER A 5 -8.49 -5.77 3.10
C SER A 5 -9.50 -4.68 2.78
N ILE A 6 -10.63 -4.62 3.48
CA ILE A 6 -11.68 -3.59 3.35
C ILE A 6 -12.17 -3.24 4.76
N PRO A 7 -11.35 -2.51 5.56
CA PRO A 7 -11.66 -2.14 6.93
C PRO A 7 -12.69 -1.00 7.01
N LEU A 8 -13.62 -0.96 6.06
CA LEU A 8 -14.68 0.05 5.95
C LEU A 8 -16.04 -0.65 5.82
N PRO A 9 -17.08 -0.18 6.51
CA PRO A 9 -18.40 -0.79 6.44
C PRO A 9 -19.10 -0.54 5.09
N ASN A 10 -18.81 0.60 4.47
CA ASN A 10 -19.54 1.09 3.31
C ASN A 10 -18.59 1.31 2.12
N PHE A 11 -18.92 0.65 1.01
CA PHE A 11 -18.31 0.85 -0.31
C PHE A 11 -19.35 0.46 -1.36
N HIS A 12 -19.31 1.05 -2.54
CA HIS A 12 -20.34 0.81 -3.53
C HIS A 12 -20.06 -0.46 -4.33
N HIS A 13 -18.95 -0.45 -5.05
CA HIS A 13 -18.52 -1.54 -5.92
C HIS A 13 -16.98 -1.63 -5.90
N GLY A 14 -16.46 -2.77 -6.31
CA GLY A 14 -15.02 -2.98 -6.40
C GLY A 14 -14.67 -4.28 -7.08
N PHE A 15 -13.40 -4.63 -6.96
CA PHE A 15 -12.86 -5.89 -7.43
C PHE A 15 -11.92 -6.48 -6.39
N SER A 16 -11.72 -7.79 -6.43
CA SER A 16 -10.68 -8.46 -5.66
C SER A 16 -10.14 -9.67 -6.39
N THR A 17 -8.86 -9.96 -6.19
CA THR A 17 -8.27 -11.26 -6.56
C THR A 17 -8.43 -12.32 -5.48
N ASN A 18 -9.04 -11.99 -4.33
CA ASN A 18 -9.38 -12.92 -3.27
C ASN A 18 -10.81 -13.44 -3.47
N HIS A 19 -10.94 -14.70 -3.88
CA HIS A 19 -12.23 -15.33 -4.13
C HIS A 19 -13.11 -15.40 -2.87
N ALA A 20 -12.55 -15.72 -1.70
CA ALA A 20 -13.31 -15.80 -0.46
C ALA A 20 -13.87 -14.42 -0.05
N LEU A 21 -13.11 -13.35 -0.31
CA LEU A 21 -13.56 -11.98 -0.11
C LEU A 21 -14.73 -11.65 -1.05
N CYS A 22 -14.63 -12.00 -2.33
CA CYS A 22 -15.73 -11.81 -3.28
C CYS A 22 -16.98 -12.61 -2.89
N GLN A 23 -16.84 -13.82 -2.35
CA GLN A 23 -17.97 -14.59 -1.85
C GLN A 23 -18.65 -13.90 -0.66
N ALA A 24 -17.87 -13.33 0.26
CA ALA A 24 -18.39 -12.63 1.44
C ALA A 24 -19.14 -11.34 1.08
N TYR A 25 -18.67 -10.58 0.09
CA TYR A 25 -19.28 -9.30 -0.33
C TYR A 25 -20.16 -9.42 -1.59
N GLN A 26 -20.29 -10.63 -2.14
CA GLN A 26 -21.14 -10.99 -3.27
C GLN A 26 -21.05 -9.99 -4.44
N TRP A 27 -22.19 -9.51 -4.93
CA TRP A 27 -22.31 -8.61 -6.09
C TRP A 27 -21.58 -7.27 -5.94
N ARG A 28 -21.13 -6.90 -4.72
CA ARG A 28 -20.35 -5.67 -4.51
C ARG A 28 -18.90 -5.81 -4.97
N LEU A 29 -18.38 -7.03 -5.14
CA LEU A 29 -17.01 -7.28 -5.59
C LEU A 29 -16.96 -8.21 -6.81
N THR A 30 -16.43 -7.69 -7.92
CA THR A 30 -16.06 -8.50 -9.07
C THR A 30 -14.80 -9.32 -8.76
N HIS A 31 -14.88 -10.65 -8.89
CA HIS A 31 -13.72 -11.51 -8.71
C HIS A 31 -12.83 -11.50 -9.96
N VAL A 32 -11.55 -11.17 -9.78
CA VAL A 32 -10.54 -11.17 -10.83
C VAL A 32 -9.52 -12.27 -10.54
N LYS A 33 -9.45 -13.30 -11.40
CA LYS A 33 -8.44 -14.34 -11.22
C LYS A 33 -7.04 -13.77 -11.43
N LEU A 34 -6.14 -14.01 -10.49
CA LEU A 34 -4.76 -13.53 -10.59
C LEU A 34 -4.07 -14.02 -11.88
N GLN A 35 -4.40 -15.22 -12.37
CA GLN A 35 -3.88 -15.79 -13.62
C GLN A 35 -4.17 -14.95 -14.87
N ASN A 36 -5.29 -14.22 -14.90
CA ASN A 36 -5.69 -13.33 -16.01
C ASN A 36 -5.40 -11.85 -15.71
N SER A 37 -4.72 -11.58 -14.60
CA SER A 37 -4.58 -10.25 -13.99
C SER A 37 -4.03 -9.17 -14.91
N LYS A 38 -3.15 -9.51 -15.87
CA LYS A 38 -2.59 -8.50 -16.76
C LYS A 38 -3.68 -7.75 -17.55
N LYS A 39 -4.65 -8.48 -18.11
CA LYS A 39 -5.76 -7.86 -18.83
C LYS A 39 -6.85 -7.40 -17.85
N ASP A 40 -7.22 -8.28 -16.93
CA ASP A 40 -8.42 -8.09 -16.12
C ASP A 40 -8.24 -7.05 -15.00
N LEU A 41 -7.01 -6.78 -14.53
CA LEU A 41 -6.72 -5.67 -13.61
C LEU A 41 -6.36 -4.37 -14.34
N GLY A 42 -6.47 -4.33 -15.67
CA GLY A 42 -6.08 -3.16 -16.46
C GLY A 42 -4.59 -2.82 -16.32
N VAL A 43 -3.72 -3.84 -16.33
CA VAL A 43 -2.27 -3.64 -16.17
C VAL A 43 -1.68 -2.99 -17.41
N HIS A 44 -0.94 -1.92 -17.22
CA HIS A 44 -0.26 -1.17 -18.27
C HIS A 44 1.07 -0.59 -17.75
N LYS A 45 1.87 -0.04 -18.68
CA LYS A 45 3.20 0.57 -18.38
C LYS A 45 4.08 -0.33 -17.51
N ILE A 46 4.22 -1.59 -17.94
CA ILE A 46 5.04 -2.60 -17.28
C ILE A 46 6.52 -2.20 -17.39
N SER A 47 7.25 -2.31 -16.29
CA SER A 47 8.67 -1.98 -16.18
C SER A 47 9.56 -2.95 -16.95
N LYS A 48 10.85 -2.62 -17.08
CA LYS A 48 11.83 -3.44 -17.81
C LYS A 48 12.05 -4.83 -17.22
N THR A 49 11.77 -5.05 -15.94
CA THR A 49 11.84 -6.39 -15.31
C THR A 49 10.67 -7.30 -15.73
N GLY A 50 9.71 -6.77 -16.48
CA GLY A 50 8.58 -7.53 -16.98
C GLY A 50 7.41 -7.64 -16.01
N PHE A 51 6.42 -8.43 -16.40
CA PHE A 51 5.27 -8.77 -15.56
C PHE A 51 5.67 -9.94 -14.64
N PRO A 52 5.41 -9.87 -13.33
CA PRO A 52 5.88 -10.89 -12.40
C PRO A 52 5.23 -12.25 -12.67
N PRO A 53 5.96 -13.36 -12.42
CA PRO A 53 5.35 -14.68 -12.44
C PRO A 53 4.34 -14.83 -11.31
N ILE A 54 3.34 -15.69 -11.53
CA ILE A 54 2.37 -16.09 -10.53
C ILE A 54 2.77 -17.46 -10.01
N VAL A 55 2.93 -17.57 -8.71
CA VAL A 55 3.41 -18.80 -8.04
C VAL A 55 2.50 -19.15 -6.87
N SER A 56 2.63 -20.39 -6.38
CA SER A 56 2.19 -20.72 -5.03
C SER A 56 3.24 -20.24 -4.03
N PRO A 57 2.93 -19.28 -3.15
CA PRO A 57 3.89 -18.75 -2.19
C PRO A 57 4.23 -19.81 -1.12
N PRO A 58 5.38 -19.69 -0.42
CA PRO A 58 5.69 -20.57 0.69
C PRO A 58 4.67 -20.42 1.82
N SER A 59 4.56 -21.43 2.67
CA SER A 59 3.70 -21.36 3.85
C SER A 59 4.22 -20.26 4.80
N PRO A 60 3.33 -19.46 5.40
CA PRO A 60 3.74 -18.47 6.37
C PRO A 60 4.32 -19.15 7.61
N LEU A 61 5.23 -18.48 8.29
CA LEU A 61 5.70 -18.90 9.61
C LEU A 61 4.53 -18.85 10.59
N LEU A 62 4.38 -19.93 11.37
CA LEU A 62 3.39 -19.99 12.43
C LEU A 62 3.84 -19.13 13.62
N GLN A 63 2.88 -18.58 14.36
CA GLN A 63 3.14 -17.69 15.50
C GLN A 63 3.98 -18.36 16.60
N GLU A 64 3.87 -19.68 16.75
CA GLU A 64 4.70 -20.49 17.67
C GLU A 64 6.19 -20.58 17.24
N GLN A 65 6.47 -20.46 15.94
CA GLN A 65 7.85 -20.45 15.44
C GLN A 65 8.51 -19.07 15.63
N MET A 66 7.70 -18.00 15.78
CA MET A 66 8.18 -16.63 15.96
C MET A 66 8.77 -16.36 17.34
N SER A 67 8.21 -16.97 18.41
CA SER A 67 8.71 -16.80 19.80
C SER A 67 10.09 -17.43 20.02
N SER A 68 10.48 -18.41 19.19
CA SER A 68 11.78 -19.06 19.25
C SER A 68 12.91 -18.31 18.52
N LEU A 69 12.59 -17.21 17.80
CA LEU A 69 13.51 -16.57 16.85
C LEU A 69 13.87 -15.10 17.17
N SER A 70 13.35 -14.49 18.24
CA SER A 70 13.74 -13.11 18.62
C SER A 70 13.51 -12.77 20.10
N PRO A 71 14.47 -12.16 20.82
CA PRO A 71 14.27 -11.63 22.17
C PRO A 71 13.41 -10.34 22.19
N SER A 72 13.08 -9.74 21.04
CA SER A 72 12.47 -8.40 20.97
C SER A 72 10.94 -8.36 21.15
N VAL A 73 10.30 -9.47 21.55
CA VAL A 73 8.83 -9.56 21.64
C VAL A 73 8.27 -9.01 22.97
N GLU A 74 9.13 -8.69 23.94
CA GLU A 74 8.71 -8.20 25.27
C GLU A 74 7.90 -6.88 25.24
N LEU A 75 8.00 -6.06 24.18
CA LEU A 75 7.22 -4.83 24.11
C LEU A 75 5.72 -5.05 23.83
N ILE A 76 5.33 -6.21 23.28
CA ILE A 76 3.92 -6.53 22.98
C ILE A 76 3.23 -7.15 24.21
N GLN A 77 3.96 -7.88 25.05
CA GLN A 77 3.40 -8.53 26.24
C GLN A 77 2.88 -7.53 27.30
N SER A 78 3.42 -6.31 27.34
CA SER A 78 2.97 -5.28 28.29
C SER A 78 1.58 -4.71 28.00
N VAL A 79 1.04 -4.93 26.79
CA VAL A 79 -0.35 -4.55 26.44
C VAL A 79 -1.32 -5.70 26.75
N GLU A 80 -0.86 -6.95 26.67
CA GLU A 80 -1.70 -8.15 26.86
C GLU A 80 -2.04 -8.44 28.34
N GLU A 81 -1.25 -7.94 29.30
CA GLU A 81 -1.52 -8.21 30.72
C GLU A 81 -2.61 -7.32 31.36
N GLN A 82 -3.11 -6.29 30.67
CA GLN A 82 -4.20 -5.44 31.18
C GLN A 82 -5.61 -5.77 30.64
N GLU A 83 -5.76 -6.72 29.71
CA GLU A 83 -7.07 -7.12 29.15
C GLU A 83 -7.49 -8.54 29.57
N LYS A 84 -7.24 -8.95 30.82
CA LYS A 84 -7.93 -10.11 31.40
C LYS A 84 -9.36 -9.73 31.77
N GLY A 85 -10.22 -9.54 30.77
CA GLY A 85 -11.62 -9.19 31.00
C GLY A 85 -12.55 -9.16 29.80
N GLU A 86 -12.06 -9.23 28.55
CA GLU A 86 -12.94 -9.15 27.37
C GLU A 86 -12.92 -10.44 26.52
N ASP A 87 -14.15 -10.84 26.18
CA ASP A 87 -14.63 -11.97 25.37
C ASP A 87 -13.64 -12.53 24.31
N GLU A 88 -13.29 -13.82 24.44
CA GLU A 88 -12.43 -14.58 23.51
C GLU A 88 -12.95 -14.61 22.04
N THR A 89 -14.15 -14.08 21.77
CA THR A 89 -14.80 -14.13 20.46
C THR A 89 -14.42 -13.00 19.49
N CYS A 90 -13.64 -12.00 19.90
CA CYS A 90 -13.28 -10.85 19.06
C CYS A 90 -11.80 -10.79 18.63
N ARG A 91 -11.13 -11.94 18.44
CA ARG A 91 -9.84 -11.95 17.74
C ARG A 91 -10.10 -11.76 16.24
N LEU A 92 -9.54 -10.72 15.64
CA LEU A 92 -9.49 -10.53 14.19
C LEU A 92 -8.92 -11.79 13.54
N GLN A 93 -9.78 -12.63 12.98
CA GLN A 93 -9.33 -13.84 12.29
C GLN A 93 -8.75 -13.41 10.95
N LEU A 94 -7.42 -13.42 10.86
CA LEU A 94 -6.72 -13.14 9.61
C LEU A 94 -7.23 -14.12 8.53
N PRO A 95 -7.53 -13.63 7.32
CA PRO A 95 -8.00 -14.50 6.25
C PRO A 95 -6.95 -15.59 5.95
N PRO A 96 -7.39 -16.76 5.46
CA PRO A 96 -6.47 -17.85 5.14
C PRO A 96 -5.35 -17.37 4.19
N PRO A 97 -4.13 -17.91 4.28
CA PRO A 97 -3.03 -17.51 3.41
C PRO A 97 -3.41 -17.61 1.91
N PRO A 98 -2.95 -16.68 1.06
CA PRO A 98 -3.20 -16.76 -0.37
C PRO A 98 -2.52 -18.00 -0.98
N THR A 99 -3.21 -18.66 -1.91
CA THR A 99 -2.67 -19.82 -2.64
C THR A 99 -1.92 -19.43 -3.92
N HIS A 100 -2.09 -18.20 -4.38
CA HIS A 100 -1.45 -17.62 -5.56
C HIS A 100 -0.98 -16.20 -5.25
N ALA A 101 0.22 -15.86 -5.70
CA ALA A 101 0.81 -14.54 -5.52
C ALA A 101 1.69 -14.16 -6.70
N PHE A 102 1.81 -12.87 -6.97
CA PHE A 102 2.93 -12.34 -7.76
C PHE A 102 4.22 -12.50 -6.96
N GLU A 103 5.23 -13.12 -7.56
CA GLU A 103 6.57 -13.17 -6.97
C GLU A 103 7.42 -12.00 -7.46
N ALA A 104 7.96 -11.23 -6.53
CA ALA A 104 9.05 -10.30 -6.78
C ALA A 104 10.38 -10.99 -6.47
N PHE A 105 11.27 -11.04 -7.46
CA PHE A 105 12.64 -11.49 -7.28
C PHE A 105 13.61 -10.30 -7.25
N TYR A 106 14.43 -10.22 -6.22
CA TYR A 106 15.44 -9.17 -6.02
C TYR A 106 16.82 -9.82 -6.08
N PRO A 107 17.51 -9.79 -7.23
CA PRO A 107 18.86 -10.32 -7.34
C PRO A 107 19.81 -9.59 -6.38
N LYS A 108 20.87 -10.27 -5.92
CA LYS A 108 21.98 -9.63 -5.22
C LYS A 108 22.51 -8.45 -6.03
N GLY A 109 22.71 -7.31 -5.38
CA GLY A 109 23.16 -6.07 -6.00
C GLY A 109 22.04 -5.24 -6.63
N SER A 110 20.78 -5.72 -6.63
CA SER A 110 19.68 -4.93 -7.19
C SER A 110 19.29 -3.73 -6.31
N ILE A 111 19.11 -2.57 -6.95
CA ILE A 111 18.69 -1.32 -6.32
C ILE A 111 17.42 -0.84 -7.06
N ASN A 112 17.45 0.35 -7.65
CA ASN A 112 16.32 0.94 -8.33
C ASN A 112 16.17 0.36 -9.76
N PRO A 113 14.99 0.50 -10.39
CA PRO A 113 14.73 -0.08 -11.71
C PRO A 113 15.60 0.47 -12.84
N SER A 114 16.31 1.58 -12.63
CA SER A 114 17.25 2.16 -13.59
C SER A 114 18.70 1.71 -13.36
N ALA A 115 18.98 0.98 -12.29
CA ALA A 115 20.30 0.42 -12.02
C ALA A 115 20.64 -0.73 -12.99
N PRO A 116 21.93 -1.08 -13.17
CA PRO A 116 22.36 -2.16 -14.06
C PRO A 116 21.74 -3.52 -13.71
N ILE A 117 21.53 -3.79 -12.42
CA ILE A 117 20.87 -4.99 -11.92
C ILE A 117 19.48 -4.57 -11.41
N PRO A 118 18.43 -4.68 -12.21
CA PRO A 118 17.09 -4.36 -11.76
C PRO A 118 16.53 -5.51 -10.90
N GLY A 119 15.77 -5.17 -9.86
CA GLY A 119 15.13 -6.13 -8.97
C GLY A 119 13.67 -5.78 -8.70
N GLY A 120 12.89 -6.78 -8.32
CA GLY A 120 11.45 -6.68 -8.16
C GLY A 120 10.72 -6.46 -9.48
N PHE A 121 9.56 -5.80 -9.42
CA PHE A 121 8.74 -5.51 -10.58
C PHE A 121 8.00 -4.19 -10.45
N GLY A 122 7.47 -3.71 -11.57
CA GLY A 122 6.70 -2.49 -11.63
C GLY A 122 5.67 -2.51 -12.75
N PHE A 123 4.46 -2.08 -12.45
CA PHE A 123 3.42 -1.76 -13.42
C PHE A 123 2.38 -0.83 -12.79
N TYR A 124 1.50 -0.28 -13.61
CA TYR A 124 0.33 0.46 -13.17
C TYR A 124 -0.91 -0.39 -13.42
N LEU A 125 -1.85 -0.39 -12.49
CA LEU A 125 -3.13 -1.08 -12.64
C LEU A 125 -4.25 -0.08 -12.38
N THR A 126 -5.25 -0.04 -13.26
CA THR A 126 -6.45 0.80 -13.11
C THR A 126 -7.61 0.05 -12.47
N GLY A 127 -7.55 -1.29 -12.44
CA GLY A 127 -8.68 -2.16 -12.14
C GLY A 127 -9.41 -2.62 -13.41
N PRO A 128 -10.41 -3.52 -13.26
CA PRO A 128 -11.31 -3.94 -14.33
C PRO A 128 -12.01 -2.78 -15.03
N ASN A 129 -12.51 -3.01 -16.25
CA ASN A 129 -13.14 -1.95 -17.07
C ASN A 129 -14.38 -1.31 -16.43
N ASP A 130 -15.10 -2.06 -15.58
CA ASP A 130 -16.26 -1.62 -14.81
C ASP A 130 -15.88 -0.96 -13.46
N PHE A 131 -14.61 -0.95 -13.10
CA PHE A 131 -14.14 -0.28 -11.90
C PHE A 131 -13.91 1.21 -12.14
N VAL A 132 -14.66 2.03 -11.41
CA VAL A 132 -14.51 3.49 -11.41
C VAL A 132 -13.94 3.91 -10.07
N SER A 133 -12.72 4.44 -10.07
CA SER A 133 -12.05 4.94 -8.85
C SER A 133 -12.79 6.12 -8.22
N GLY A 134 -13.45 6.96 -9.01
CA GLY A 134 -14.15 8.14 -8.50
C GLY A 134 -13.21 9.12 -7.77
N GLN A 135 -13.73 9.78 -6.73
CA GLN A 135 -12.97 10.70 -5.88
C GLN A 135 -12.46 10.05 -4.59
N GLU A 136 -12.94 8.86 -4.24
CA GLU A 136 -12.55 8.16 -3.04
C GLU A 136 -12.45 6.65 -3.29
N VAL A 137 -11.28 6.09 -2.99
CA VAL A 137 -11.02 4.65 -3.11
C VAL A 137 -10.39 4.11 -1.84
N LEU A 138 -10.57 2.82 -1.64
CA LEU A 138 -9.66 2.01 -0.85
C LEU A 138 -9.02 0.96 -1.76
N MET A 139 -7.70 0.87 -1.73
CA MET A 139 -6.93 -0.14 -2.44
C MET A 139 -6.07 -0.91 -1.45
N SER A 140 -6.07 -2.23 -1.58
CA SER A 140 -5.38 -3.12 -0.65
C SER A 140 -4.73 -4.29 -1.35
N TYR A 141 -3.75 -4.88 -0.66
CA TYR A 141 -3.04 -6.09 -1.07
C TYR A 141 -2.44 -6.75 0.17
N ARG A 142 -2.10 -8.03 0.07
CA ARG A 142 -1.25 -8.71 1.04
C ARG A 142 0.17 -8.80 0.52
N VAL A 143 1.15 -8.64 1.40
CA VAL A 143 2.57 -8.82 1.10
C VAL A 143 3.20 -9.76 2.13
N MET A 144 4.12 -10.62 1.68
CA MET A 144 4.97 -11.44 2.52
C MET A 144 6.41 -11.36 2.05
N PHE A 145 7.34 -11.10 2.97
CA PHE A 145 8.77 -11.16 2.71
C PHE A 145 9.32 -12.53 3.10
N GLN A 146 10.33 -13.05 2.41
CA GLN A 146 10.93 -14.35 2.76
C GLN A 146 11.46 -14.39 4.20
N ASN A 147 11.53 -15.59 4.78
CA ASN A 147 11.83 -15.79 6.20
C ASN A 147 13.16 -15.16 6.65
N ASP A 148 14.19 -15.23 5.80
CA ASP A 148 15.52 -14.72 6.08
C ASP A 148 15.78 -13.35 5.44
N TRP A 149 14.72 -12.59 5.08
CA TRP A 149 14.83 -11.30 4.41
C TRP A 149 15.76 -10.32 5.13
N GLU A 150 16.57 -9.60 4.37
CA GLU A 150 17.48 -8.56 4.83
C GLU A 150 16.99 -7.20 4.34
N TRP A 151 16.59 -6.35 5.30
CA TRP A 151 15.90 -5.08 5.04
C TRP A 151 16.76 -4.01 4.37
N VAL A 152 18.08 -4.07 4.59
CA VAL A 152 19.04 -3.01 4.19
C VAL A 152 18.52 -1.65 4.65
N LYS A 153 18.58 -0.61 3.82
CA LYS A 153 18.07 0.74 4.11
C LYS A 153 16.59 0.92 3.75
N GLY A 154 16.04 0.01 2.96
CA GLY A 154 14.64 0.03 2.56
C GLY A 154 14.39 -0.21 1.08
N GLY A 155 13.11 -0.16 0.72
CA GLY A 155 12.65 -0.29 -0.65
C GLY A 155 11.19 0.08 -0.80
N LYS A 156 10.71 0.11 -2.04
CA LYS A 156 9.36 0.57 -2.38
C LYS A 156 8.33 -0.55 -2.33
N LEU A 157 7.13 -0.16 -1.94
CA LEU A 157 5.93 -0.99 -1.98
C LEU A 157 4.82 -0.29 -2.75
N PRO A 158 3.87 -1.06 -3.32
CA PRO A 158 2.72 -0.55 -4.05
C PRO A 158 1.88 0.46 -3.28
N GLY A 159 1.25 1.37 -4.00
CA GLY A 159 0.29 2.32 -3.44
C GLY A 159 -0.52 3.05 -4.51
N ILE A 160 -1.27 4.08 -4.11
CA ILE A 160 -2.25 4.76 -4.98
C ILE A 160 -1.57 5.89 -5.75
N PHE A 161 -1.94 6.07 -7.01
CA PHE A 161 -1.48 7.20 -7.82
C PHE A 161 -2.63 7.90 -8.55
N GLY A 162 -2.39 9.15 -8.94
CA GLY A 162 -3.34 9.92 -9.72
C GLY A 162 -2.78 11.23 -10.25
N GLY A 163 -3.63 11.97 -10.95
CA GLY A 163 -3.26 13.23 -11.59
C GLY A 163 -4.00 13.51 -12.88
N VAL A 164 -3.55 14.55 -13.57
CA VAL A 164 -4.13 15.01 -14.84
C VAL A 164 -3.59 14.18 -16.01
N GLY A 165 -4.47 13.43 -16.68
CA GLY A 165 -4.10 12.62 -17.86
C GLY A 165 -2.82 11.80 -17.65
N ASP A 166 -1.88 11.91 -18.59
CA ASP A 166 -0.58 11.23 -18.53
C ASP A 166 0.42 11.84 -17.54
N LEU A 167 0.13 13.01 -16.95
CA LEU A 167 0.97 13.56 -15.89
C LEU A 167 0.89 12.73 -14.60
N ALA A 168 -0.19 11.95 -14.43
CA ALA A 168 -0.35 11.04 -13.29
C ALA A 168 0.84 10.07 -13.10
N TYR A 169 1.49 9.66 -14.19
CA TYR A 169 2.63 8.73 -14.16
C TYR A 169 3.98 9.38 -13.87
N LYS A 170 4.01 10.71 -13.62
CA LYS A 170 5.25 11.49 -13.50
C LYS A 170 5.62 11.85 -12.06
N CYS A 171 4.79 11.49 -11.07
CA CYS A 171 5.05 11.77 -9.65
C CYS A 171 5.93 10.73 -8.95
N SER A 172 7.07 10.37 -9.54
CA SER A 172 8.01 9.45 -8.92
C SER A 172 9.47 9.82 -9.19
N GLY A 173 10.38 9.26 -8.38
CA GLY A 173 11.80 9.60 -8.45
C GLY A 173 12.10 11.06 -8.09
N GLY A 174 13.25 11.55 -8.53
CA GLY A 174 13.74 12.91 -8.26
C GLY A 174 13.13 14.01 -9.13
N ARG A 175 12.04 13.72 -9.85
CA ARG A 175 11.46 14.67 -10.81
C ARG A 175 10.81 15.85 -10.08
N GLN A 176 11.04 17.07 -10.53
CA GLN A 176 10.48 18.28 -9.91
C GLN A 176 9.41 18.98 -10.77
N GLU A 177 9.40 18.74 -12.08
CA GLU A 177 8.44 19.35 -13.00
C GLU A 177 7.01 18.83 -12.81
N ASN A 178 6.03 19.75 -12.84
CA ASN A 178 4.59 19.45 -12.82
C ASN A 178 4.14 18.62 -11.60
N ARG A 179 4.85 18.71 -10.47
CA ARG A 179 4.51 18.03 -9.21
C ARG A 179 3.13 18.39 -8.66
N CYS A 180 2.60 19.55 -9.01
CA CYS A 180 1.23 19.94 -8.65
C CYS A 180 0.14 19.24 -9.47
N LYS A 181 0.48 18.53 -10.56
CA LYS A 181 -0.48 17.90 -11.49
C LYS A 181 -0.62 16.40 -11.30
N CYS A 182 0.03 15.83 -10.30
CA CYS A 182 -0.05 14.42 -9.97
C CYS A 182 0.16 14.19 -8.47
N PHE A 183 -0.16 12.98 -8.03
CA PHE A 183 0.23 12.47 -6.73
C PHE A 183 0.57 10.97 -6.83
N ASP A 184 1.44 10.52 -5.94
CA ASP A 184 1.85 9.12 -5.81
C ASP A 184 2.07 8.84 -4.32
N VAL A 185 1.23 7.99 -3.76
CA VAL A 185 1.20 7.62 -2.35
C VAL A 185 1.56 6.15 -2.26
N ARG A 186 2.87 5.89 -2.20
CA ARG A 186 3.42 4.54 -2.03
C ARG A 186 3.82 4.30 -0.58
N LEU A 187 4.23 3.07 -0.32
CA LEU A 187 4.81 2.68 0.96
C LEU A 187 6.30 2.39 0.79
N MET A 188 7.00 2.34 1.92
CA MET A 188 8.33 1.78 1.99
C MET A 188 8.47 0.83 3.18
N TRP A 189 9.28 -0.22 2.99
CA TRP A 189 9.99 -0.79 4.13
C TRP A 189 11.30 -0.03 4.35
N ARG A 190 11.78 -0.07 5.58
CA ARG A 190 13.02 0.52 6.05
C ARG A 190 13.80 -0.54 6.84
N GLN A 191 14.92 -0.11 7.43
CA GLN A 191 15.71 -0.94 8.36
C GLN A 191 14.81 -1.62 9.40
N ASN A 192 15.17 -2.86 9.73
CA ASN A 192 14.48 -3.67 10.73
C ASN A 192 12.98 -3.89 10.44
N GLY A 193 12.55 -3.77 9.19
CA GLY A 193 11.16 -3.99 8.78
C GLY A 193 10.25 -2.82 9.10
N THR A 194 10.76 -1.70 9.59
CA THR A 194 9.93 -0.53 9.87
C THR A 194 9.26 -0.03 8.59
N GLY A 195 7.98 0.33 8.69
CA GLY A 195 7.18 0.80 7.57
C GLY A 195 7.02 2.31 7.58
N GLU A 196 6.79 2.90 6.40
CA GLU A 196 6.37 4.30 6.27
C GLU A 196 5.45 4.49 5.06
N LEU A 197 4.65 5.55 5.09
CA LEU A 197 4.12 6.15 3.88
C LEU A 197 5.24 6.95 3.20
N TYR A 198 5.27 6.88 1.87
CA TYR A 198 6.22 7.59 1.04
C TYR A 198 5.49 8.37 -0.05
N THR A 199 5.28 9.65 0.19
CA THR A 199 4.29 10.44 -0.54
C THR A 199 4.93 11.50 -1.43
N TYR A 200 4.43 11.58 -2.65
CA TYR A 200 4.60 12.71 -3.54
C TYR A 200 3.24 13.38 -3.70
N LEU A 201 3.00 14.44 -2.93
CA LEU A 201 1.80 15.26 -3.05
C LEU A 201 2.15 16.62 -3.68
N PRO A 202 1.16 17.39 -4.18
CA PRO A 202 1.36 18.79 -4.53
C PRO A 202 2.10 19.55 -3.40
N PRO A 203 3.14 20.33 -3.71
CA PRO A 203 4.01 20.95 -2.71
C PRO A 203 3.38 22.22 -2.11
N THR A 204 2.29 22.07 -1.36
CA THR A 204 1.66 23.16 -0.61
C THR A 204 2.20 23.22 0.82
N GLU A 205 2.21 24.40 1.44
CA GLU A 205 2.64 24.55 2.84
C GLU A 205 1.74 23.76 3.80
N ASN A 206 0.44 23.70 3.55
CA ASN A 206 -0.47 22.89 4.35
C ASN A 206 -0.19 21.39 4.21
N ASN A 207 0.02 20.85 2.99
CA ASN A 207 0.42 19.45 2.82
C ASN A 207 1.70 19.16 3.61
N LYS A 208 2.72 20.01 3.46
CA LYS A 208 3.98 19.87 4.22
C LYS A 208 3.73 19.83 5.72
N LYS A 209 2.90 20.74 6.24
CA LYS A 209 2.52 20.79 7.66
C LYS A 209 1.82 19.50 8.11
N GLN A 210 0.80 19.05 7.39
CA GLN A 210 0.05 17.84 7.76
C GLN A 210 0.94 16.59 7.72
N LEU A 211 1.72 16.41 6.66
CA LEU A 211 2.60 15.24 6.50
C LEU A 211 3.70 15.20 7.58
N LEU A 212 4.27 16.34 7.95
CA LEU A 212 5.32 16.40 8.99
C LEU A 212 4.80 16.23 10.41
N ALA A 213 3.51 16.48 10.65
CA ALA A 213 2.90 16.30 11.97
C ALA A 213 2.64 14.83 12.32
N VAL A 214 2.70 13.92 11.33
CA VAL A 214 2.39 12.50 11.54
C VAL A 214 3.50 11.83 12.38
N PRO A 215 3.18 11.24 13.54
CA PRO A 215 4.14 10.46 14.32
C PRO A 215 4.37 9.06 13.70
N PRO A 216 5.42 8.34 14.12
CA PRO A 216 6.43 8.75 15.10
C PRO A 216 7.57 9.56 14.48
N VAL A 217 7.88 9.36 13.19
CA VAL A 217 8.93 10.12 12.50
C VAL A 217 8.48 10.45 11.08
N SER A 218 8.33 11.75 10.80
CA SER A 218 8.07 12.26 9.46
C SER A 218 9.18 13.21 9.02
N ARG A 219 9.59 13.12 7.75
CA ARG A 219 10.72 13.86 7.17
C ARG A 219 10.38 14.33 5.77
N ALA A 220 10.55 15.62 5.54
CA ALA A 220 10.54 16.20 4.22
C ALA A 220 11.81 15.79 3.48
N ASN A 221 11.71 15.73 2.16
CA ASN A 221 12.87 15.61 1.28
C ASN A 221 12.67 16.62 0.14
N ASN A 222 13.68 17.42 -0.16
CA ASN A 222 13.57 18.46 -1.18
C ASN A 222 13.59 17.87 -2.60
N ASP A 223 14.30 16.76 -2.78
CA ASP A 223 14.49 16.14 -4.08
C ASP A 223 13.57 14.94 -4.31
N TYR A 224 13.03 14.37 -3.25
CA TYR A 224 12.24 13.15 -3.29
C TYR A 224 10.95 13.22 -2.45
N GLY A 225 10.27 12.09 -2.27
CA GLY A 225 9.01 12.01 -1.54
C GLY A 225 9.23 12.18 -0.04
N PHE A 226 8.17 12.60 0.65
CA PHE A 226 8.16 12.72 2.09
C PHE A 226 8.11 11.32 2.71
N SER A 227 8.94 11.08 3.72
CA SER A 227 8.78 9.93 4.61
C SER A 227 7.77 10.32 5.68
N VAL A 228 6.67 9.57 5.81
CA VAL A 228 5.55 9.94 6.68
C VAL A 228 5.22 8.77 7.60
N GLY A 229 5.21 9.02 8.91
CA GLY A 229 4.93 8.00 9.92
C GLY A 229 5.88 6.81 9.89
N ARG A 230 7.19 7.04 9.68
CA ARG A 230 8.17 5.96 9.69
C ARG A 230 8.22 5.32 11.06
N GLY A 231 7.91 4.03 11.13
CA GLY A 231 7.84 3.26 12.36
C GLY A 231 6.43 3.12 12.93
N SER A 232 5.39 3.66 12.28
CA SER A 232 4.00 3.44 12.70
C SER A 232 3.54 1.98 12.58
N PHE A 233 4.29 1.16 11.84
CA PHE A 233 4.09 -0.28 11.72
C PHE A 233 5.42 -0.96 11.38
N THR A 234 5.48 -2.28 11.56
CA THR A 234 6.65 -3.11 11.23
C THR A 234 6.22 -4.34 10.47
N PHE A 235 7.02 -4.74 9.49
CA PHE A 235 6.86 -5.98 8.75
C PHE A 235 7.57 -7.13 9.47
N VAL A 236 6.85 -8.24 9.62
CA VAL A 236 7.40 -9.49 10.14
C VAL A 236 7.71 -10.42 8.97
N LYS A 237 8.97 -10.87 8.90
CA LYS A 237 9.44 -11.79 7.86
C LYS A 237 8.66 -13.10 7.91
N GLY A 238 8.41 -13.71 6.75
CA GLY A 238 7.70 -14.98 6.65
C GLY A 238 6.21 -14.92 6.99
N THR A 239 5.63 -13.74 7.18
CA THR A 239 4.19 -13.59 7.50
C THR A 239 3.49 -12.72 6.48
N TRP A 240 2.21 -13.00 6.25
CA TRP A 240 1.37 -12.15 5.41
C TRP A 240 0.91 -10.92 6.18
N VAL A 241 1.21 -9.75 5.62
CA VAL A 241 0.74 -8.45 6.10
C VAL A 241 -0.28 -7.91 5.12
N CYS A 242 -1.48 -7.60 5.61
CA CYS A 242 -2.50 -6.93 4.83
C CYS A 242 -2.32 -5.42 4.92
N ILE A 243 -2.20 -4.76 3.77
CA ILE A 243 -2.05 -3.31 3.63
C ILE A 243 -3.31 -2.81 2.95
N ALA A 244 -4.01 -1.85 3.57
CA ALA A 244 -5.12 -1.15 2.94
C ALA A 244 -4.90 0.36 3.01
N LEU A 245 -5.03 1.05 1.89
CA LEU A 245 -4.83 2.48 1.77
C LEU A 245 -6.12 3.11 1.23
N ARG A 246 -6.74 4.00 2.00
CA ARG A 246 -7.85 4.84 1.56
C ARG A 246 -7.33 6.21 1.17
N LEU A 247 -7.77 6.70 0.03
CA LEU A 247 -7.49 8.06 -0.43
C LEU A 247 -8.79 8.71 -0.87
N LYS A 248 -9.08 9.88 -0.29
CA LYS A 248 -10.16 10.77 -0.68
C LYS A 248 -9.56 12.05 -1.26
N MET A 249 -9.87 12.32 -2.52
CA MET A 249 -9.47 13.55 -3.20
C MET A 249 -10.13 14.75 -2.53
N ASN A 250 -9.40 15.86 -2.46
CA ASN A 250 -9.98 17.13 -2.02
C ASN A 250 -10.95 17.69 -3.08
N THR A 251 -11.93 18.45 -2.61
CA THR A 251 -12.70 19.40 -3.41
C THR A 251 -11.74 20.44 -3.98
N VAL A 252 -11.87 20.79 -5.27
CA VAL A 252 -10.96 21.74 -5.90
C VAL A 252 -11.12 23.12 -5.26
N GLY A 253 -10.01 23.68 -4.79
CA GLY A 253 -9.97 24.94 -4.03
C GLY A 253 -9.96 24.74 -2.51
N GLU A 254 -10.27 23.54 -2.03
CA GLU A 254 -10.34 23.20 -0.61
C GLU A 254 -9.21 22.25 -0.17
N GLU A 255 -8.99 22.22 1.14
CA GLU A 255 -8.04 21.32 1.81
C GLU A 255 -8.81 20.31 2.66
N ASP A 256 -9.65 19.50 2.03
CA ASP A 256 -10.55 18.51 2.65
C ASP A 256 -10.25 17.06 2.21
N GLY A 257 -9.09 16.83 1.58
CA GLY A 257 -8.63 15.50 1.21
C GLY A 257 -8.17 14.69 2.43
N GLU A 258 -8.31 13.37 2.33
CA GLU A 258 -7.99 12.44 3.41
C GLU A 258 -7.13 11.28 2.91
N LEU A 259 -6.22 10.81 3.75
CA LEU A 259 -5.41 9.63 3.53
C LEU A 259 -5.42 8.77 4.80
N GLU A 260 -5.71 7.49 4.66
CA GLU A 260 -5.68 6.58 5.80
C GLU A 260 -5.07 5.23 5.41
N LEU A 261 -4.17 4.72 6.25
CA LEU A 261 -3.45 3.47 6.08
C LEU A 261 -3.80 2.52 7.22
N TRP A 262 -4.24 1.32 6.86
CA TRP A 262 -4.42 0.19 7.77
C TRP A 262 -3.40 -0.89 7.50
N ILE A 263 -2.93 -1.50 8.60
CA ILE A 263 -2.08 -2.70 8.60
C ILE A 263 -2.80 -3.78 9.39
N ASN A 264 -3.05 -4.92 8.74
CA ASN A 264 -3.81 -6.02 9.31
C ASN A 264 -5.19 -5.60 9.89
N GLY A 265 -5.83 -4.61 9.27
CA GLY A 265 -7.14 -4.11 9.70
C GLY A 265 -7.09 -3.01 10.78
N HIS A 266 -5.92 -2.71 11.33
CA HIS A 266 -5.74 -1.63 12.31
C HIS A 266 -5.29 -0.34 11.62
N SER A 267 -5.96 0.79 11.88
CA SER A 267 -5.56 2.10 11.35
C SER A 267 -4.27 2.54 12.04
N VAL A 268 -3.21 2.76 11.26
CA VAL A 268 -1.87 3.12 11.78
C VAL A 268 -1.43 4.53 11.39
N ILE A 269 -1.98 5.08 10.30
CA ILE A 269 -1.77 6.47 9.90
C ILE A 269 -3.09 7.01 9.34
N SER A 270 -3.55 8.15 9.85
CA SER A 270 -4.69 8.90 9.33
C SER A 270 -4.30 10.36 9.21
N ILE A 271 -4.46 10.93 8.01
CA ILE A 271 -4.07 12.30 7.68
C ILE A 271 -5.26 12.97 7.02
N GLN A 272 -5.66 14.10 7.56
CA GLN A 272 -6.75 14.90 7.03
C GLN A 272 -6.22 16.22 6.49
N ARG A 273 -7.11 16.96 5.83
CA ARG A 273 -6.85 18.28 5.29
C ARG A 273 -5.71 18.32 4.30
N LEU A 274 -5.64 17.34 3.40
CA LEU A 274 -4.66 17.29 2.33
C LEU A 274 -5.22 17.89 1.04
N SER A 275 -4.34 18.39 0.18
CA SER A 275 -4.65 18.77 -1.20
C SER A 275 -3.94 17.83 -2.17
N PHE A 276 -4.70 16.98 -2.85
CA PHE A 276 -4.22 16.08 -3.90
C PHE A 276 -4.32 16.70 -5.30
N ARG A 277 -5.19 17.70 -5.48
CA ARG A 277 -5.44 18.37 -6.76
C ARG A 277 -5.80 19.84 -6.63
N ASP A 278 -5.54 20.57 -7.71
CA ASP A 278 -5.96 21.96 -7.96
C ASP A 278 -6.94 22.07 -9.15
N SER A 279 -7.32 20.95 -9.75
CA SER A 279 -8.14 20.89 -10.96
C SER A 279 -9.00 19.63 -11.00
N GLU A 280 -10.24 19.76 -11.46
CA GLU A 280 -11.17 18.63 -11.61
C GLU A 280 -10.69 17.59 -12.64
N MET A 281 -9.74 17.96 -13.52
CA MET A 281 -9.12 17.03 -14.45
C MET A 281 -8.21 16.00 -13.77
N ALA A 282 -7.77 16.27 -12.54
CA ALA A 282 -6.96 15.34 -11.77
C ALA A 282 -7.86 14.32 -11.07
N THR A 283 -7.63 13.05 -11.36
CA THR A 283 -8.38 11.93 -10.77
C THR A 283 -7.45 10.88 -10.22
N ILE A 284 -7.97 10.03 -9.33
CA ILE A 284 -7.32 8.77 -8.95
C ILE A 284 -7.26 7.88 -10.21
N LYS A 285 -6.09 7.32 -10.50
CA LYS A 285 -5.88 6.47 -11.67
C LYS A 285 -5.77 4.98 -11.34
N GLY A 286 -5.41 4.62 -10.11
CA GLY A 286 -5.27 3.22 -9.72
C GLY A 286 -4.13 3.00 -8.74
N MET A 287 -3.50 1.83 -8.81
CA MET A 287 -2.28 1.53 -8.06
C MET A 287 -1.03 1.62 -8.93
N HIS A 288 -0.01 2.31 -8.40
CA HIS A 288 1.36 2.19 -8.86
C HIS A 288 1.96 0.97 -8.15
N PHE A 289 1.86 -0.19 -8.81
CA PHE A 289 2.29 -1.47 -8.26
C PHE A 289 3.76 -1.71 -8.59
N GLN A 290 4.63 -1.10 -7.78
CA GLN A 290 6.06 -1.15 -7.99
C GLN A 290 6.81 -1.46 -6.70
N THR A 291 7.73 -2.41 -6.78
CA THR A 291 8.58 -2.81 -5.68
C THR A 291 10.01 -3.05 -6.14
N PHE A 292 10.96 -2.55 -5.36
CA PHE A 292 12.41 -2.64 -5.57
C PHE A 292 13.13 -2.20 -4.29
N PHE A 293 14.34 -2.71 -4.05
CA PHE A 293 15.26 -2.16 -3.05
C PHE A 293 15.70 -0.77 -3.49
N GLY A 294 15.67 0.28 -2.68
CA GLY A 294 16.04 1.56 -3.29
C GLY A 294 16.00 2.81 -2.47
N GLY A 295 16.33 3.90 -3.15
CA GLY A 295 17.61 4.58 -2.99
C GLY A 295 18.36 4.52 -4.33
N HIS A 296 19.53 5.12 -4.44
CA HIS A 296 20.29 5.18 -5.69
C HIS A 296 21.74 4.72 -5.58
N THR A 297 22.23 4.46 -4.36
CA THR A 297 23.58 4.04 -4.04
C THR A 297 23.64 2.56 -3.65
N GLU A 298 24.82 1.95 -3.73
CA GLU A 298 25.06 0.51 -3.51
C GLU A 298 24.67 0.03 -2.10
N ASP A 299 24.74 0.90 -1.10
CA ASP A 299 24.29 0.65 0.27
C ASP A 299 22.77 0.51 0.44
N TRP A 300 21.99 0.63 -0.65
CA TRP A 300 20.57 0.25 -0.71
C TRP A 300 20.34 -1.09 -1.39
N ALA A 301 21.37 -1.69 -1.98
CA ALA A 301 21.23 -2.88 -2.80
C ALA A 301 20.80 -4.10 -1.98
N SER A 302 20.05 -5.01 -2.60
CA SER A 302 19.77 -6.31 -2.02
C SER A 302 21.10 -7.06 -1.76
N PRO A 303 21.42 -7.50 -0.53
CA PRO A 303 22.71 -8.10 -0.19
C PRO A 303 22.85 -9.54 -0.71
N LYS A 304 21.72 -10.15 -1.04
CA LYS A 304 21.58 -11.50 -1.57
C LYS A 304 20.38 -11.58 -2.52
N ASP A 305 20.16 -12.76 -3.07
CA ASP A 305 18.93 -13.06 -3.81
C ASP A 305 17.77 -13.21 -2.82
N GLN A 306 16.73 -12.40 -3.01
CA GLN A 306 15.60 -12.36 -2.09
C GLN A 306 14.27 -12.35 -2.84
N ARG A 307 13.20 -12.79 -2.17
CA ARG A 307 11.84 -12.82 -2.71
C ARG A 307 10.83 -12.19 -1.77
N ALA A 308 9.81 -11.59 -2.37
CA ALA A 308 8.59 -11.18 -1.71
C ALA A 308 7.38 -11.58 -2.56
N TRP A 309 6.26 -11.88 -1.93
CA TRP A 309 5.05 -12.32 -2.59
C TRP A 309 3.92 -11.34 -2.34
N PHE A 310 3.14 -11.04 -3.38
CA PHE A 310 2.04 -10.08 -3.35
C PHE A 310 0.75 -10.73 -3.82
N ALA A 311 -0.32 -10.63 -3.04
CA ALA A 311 -1.59 -11.30 -3.31
C ALA A 311 -2.79 -10.44 -2.90
N ASP A 312 -3.99 -10.94 -3.16
CA ASP A 312 -5.27 -10.36 -2.72
C ASP A 312 -5.43 -8.88 -3.07
N ILE A 313 -5.02 -8.51 -4.30
CA ILE A 313 -5.16 -7.16 -4.80
C ILE A 313 -6.65 -6.84 -4.87
N THR A 314 -7.05 -5.80 -4.15
CA THR A 314 -8.44 -5.40 -3.99
C THR A 314 -8.54 -3.90 -4.18
N GLY A 315 -9.57 -3.45 -4.89
CA GLY A 315 -9.89 -2.04 -5.06
C GLY A 315 -11.38 -1.83 -4.92
N VAL A 316 -11.79 -0.92 -4.04
CA VAL A 316 -13.20 -0.55 -3.86
C VAL A 316 -13.36 0.96 -4.01
N SER A 317 -14.48 1.37 -4.61
CA SER A 317 -14.87 2.77 -4.68
C SER A 317 -15.88 3.11 -3.59
N ILE A 318 -15.71 4.29 -3.02
CA ILE A 318 -16.57 4.82 -1.96
C ILE A 318 -17.34 5.98 -2.58
N LEU A 319 -18.67 5.87 -2.64
CA LEU A 319 -19.50 6.98 -3.12
C LEU A 319 -19.62 8.00 -2.00
N ASN A 320 -19.31 9.25 -2.31
CA ASN A 320 -19.79 10.39 -1.53
C ASN A 320 -21.32 10.33 -1.55
N THR A 321 -21.93 9.86 -0.48
CA THR A 321 -23.32 10.20 -0.22
C THR A 321 -23.31 11.69 0.10
N PRO A 322 -24.02 12.56 -0.64
CA PRO A 322 -24.13 13.96 -0.25
C PRO A 322 -24.64 13.98 1.19
N SER A 323 -23.92 14.65 2.09
CA SER A 323 -24.45 14.97 3.41
C SER A 323 -25.73 15.78 3.18
N ILE A 324 -26.89 15.15 3.31
CA ILE A 324 -28.16 15.87 3.37
C ILE A 324 -28.12 16.60 4.71
N HIS A 325 -27.64 17.85 4.69
CA HIS A 325 -27.93 18.77 5.78
C HIS A 325 -29.43 19.03 5.76
N LEU A 326 -30.16 18.26 6.57
CA LEU A 326 -31.48 18.64 7.02
C LEU A 326 -31.31 19.87 7.91
N THR A 327 -31.39 21.05 7.30
CA THR A 327 -31.67 22.28 8.03
C THR A 327 -33.05 22.14 8.66
N ARG A 328 -33.08 22.07 9.99
CA ARG A 328 -34.25 22.44 10.80
C ARG A 328 -34.08 23.88 11.25
#